data_AF-A0A923XPH1-F1
#
_entry.id   AF-A0A923XPH1-F1
#
_cell.length_a   1.000
_cell.length_b   1.000
_cell.length_c   1.000
_cell.angle_alpha   90.00
_cell.angle_beta   90.00
_cell.angle_gamma   90.00
#
_symmetry.space_group_name_H-M   'P 1'
#
loop_
_entity.id
_entity.type
_entity.pdbx_description
1 polymer ?
#
loop_
_entity_poly.entity_id
_entity_poly.type
_entity_poly.pdbx_seq_one_letter_code
_entity_poly.pdbx_strand_id
1 'polypeptide(L)'
;MSKIKETLEQLFREHRVIFWYNNDTEFDEHFSAIELDNVKKETLNNNEFSLKYLISRKHPEQKFLVYSNQPKADDNSNWLLDLNLAFYEFSADKASMFIQELSLPIEQKGLIEKYLKFFNTKGLVNKLKDKLIKDENEEQIGLKMLSVVVDSDESELEYILFKLFNEEAKKDENEKYQTIEKLNMKNLFWELINKKYTYKSENPTINDFLIELFENKFFSSLAEPKYTLNREAQLFVSHWMENAKYHLVFESMSEKISSLTRFRDEKLRGCLKSVHSWQ
;
A
#
# COMPACT_ATOMS: atom_id res chain seq x y z
N MET A 1 -8.79 -20.29 23.21
CA MET A 1 -8.79 -21.07 21.97
C MET A 1 -7.88 -20.36 20.97
N SER A 2 -7.24 -21.06 20.03
CA SER A 2 -6.39 -20.40 19.02
C SER A 2 -7.28 -19.58 18.07
N LYS A 3 -6.92 -18.33 17.76
CA LYS A 3 -7.64 -17.45 16.81
C LYS A 3 -7.82 -18.12 15.43
N ILE A 4 -6.89 -18.99 15.05
CA ILE A 4 -6.95 -19.81 13.83
C ILE A 4 -8.12 -20.80 13.89
N LYS A 5 -8.35 -21.45 15.03
CA LYS A 5 -9.45 -22.41 15.19
C LYS A 5 -10.81 -21.71 15.04
N GLU A 6 -11.02 -20.59 15.73
CA GLU A 6 -12.27 -19.81 15.64
C GLU A 6 -12.56 -19.35 14.21
N THR A 7 -11.51 -18.92 13.50
CA THR A 7 -11.61 -18.52 12.08
C THR A 7 -12.01 -19.69 11.19
N LEU A 8 -11.35 -20.85 11.34
CA LEU A 8 -11.68 -22.05 10.57
C LEU A 8 -13.11 -22.53 10.84
N GLU A 9 -13.55 -22.53 12.10
CA GLU A 9 -14.93 -22.89 12.47
C GLU A 9 -15.97 -21.97 11.81
N GLN A 10 -15.68 -20.67 11.71
CA GLN A 10 -16.53 -19.72 11.01
C GLN A 10 -16.54 -19.99 9.50
N LEU A 11 -15.38 -20.19 8.87
CA LEU A 11 -15.27 -20.46 7.44
C LEU A 11 -16.00 -21.75 7.04
N PHE A 12 -15.93 -22.78 7.89
CA PHE A 12 -16.66 -24.03 7.66
C PHE A 12 -18.19 -23.91 7.74
N ARG A 13 -18.75 -22.75 8.13
CA ARG A 13 -20.20 -22.50 8.03
C ARG A 13 -20.64 -22.21 6.59
N GLU A 14 -19.76 -21.61 5.81
CA GLU A 14 -20.04 -21.17 4.43
C GLU A 14 -19.33 -22.05 3.39
N HIS A 15 -18.20 -22.63 3.75
CA HIS A 15 -17.35 -23.40 2.84
C HIS A 15 -17.25 -24.87 3.27
N ARG A 16 -17.41 -25.77 2.30
CA ARG A 16 -17.24 -27.21 2.51
C ARG A 16 -15.77 -27.62 2.59
N VAL A 17 -14.95 -27.07 1.72
CA VAL A 17 -13.52 -27.39 1.62
C VAL A 17 -12.73 -26.11 1.82
N ILE A 18 -11.70 -26.20 2.66
CA ILE A 18 -10.77 -25.11 2.90
C ILE A 18 -9.37 -25.64 2.64
N PHE A 19 -8.65 -25.00 1.71
CA PHE A 19 -7.23 -25.23 1.48
C PHE A 19 -6.41 -24.29 2.35
N TRP A 20 -5.53 -24.81 3.18
CA TRP A 20 -4.62 -24.05 4.03
C TRP A 20 -3.19 -24.14 3.48
N TYR A 21 -2.74 -23.12 2.75
CA TYR A 21 -1.36 -23.03 2.26
C TYR A 21 -0.54 -22.07 3.12
N ASN A 22 0.56 -22.57 3.68
CA ASN A 22 1.58 -21.76 4.33
C ASN A 22 2.95 -22.15 3.78
N ASN A 23 3.78 -21.18 3.44
CA ASN A 23 5.09 -21.43 2.81
C ASN A 23 6.18 -21.79 3.84
N ASP A 24 5.79 -22.28 5.02
CA ASP A 24 6.69 -22.66 6.10
C ASP A 24 6.09 -23.80 6.95
N THR A 25 6.92 -24.37 7.82
CA THR A 25 6.53 -25.41 8.77
C THR A 25 6.04 -24.84 10.11
N GLU A 26 5.91 -23.51 10.25
CA GLU A 26 5.56 -22.86 11.54
C GLU A 26 4.18 -23.33 12.03
N PHE A 27 3.32 -23.76 11.09
CA PHE A 27 1.95 -24.14 11.36
C PHE A 27 1.69 -25.64 11.36
N ASP A 28 2.72 -26.48 11.19
CA ASP A 28 2.57 -27.94 11.19
C ASP A 28 2.03 -28.44 12.55
N GLU A 29 2.58 -27.91 13.65
CA GLU A 29 2.11 -28.21 15.01
C GLU A 29 0.70 -27.65 15.26
N HIS A 30 0.42 -26.44 14.76
CA HIS A 30 -0.90 -25.81 14.88
C HIS A 30 -1.98 -26.62 14.15
N PHE A 31 -1.74 -27.01 12.90
CA PHE A 31 -2.64 -27.84 12.12
C PHE A 31 -2.87 -29.20 12.80
N SER A 32 -1.80 -29.80 13.34
CA SER A 32 -1.89 -31.06 14.06
C SER A 32 -2.76 -30.95 15.32
N ALA A 33 -2.59 -29.88 16.11
CA ALA A 33 -3.30 -29.63 17.36
C ALA A 33 -4.75 -29.12 17.19
N ILE A 34 -5.12 -28.58 16.03
CA ILE A 34 -6.48 -28.10 15.78
C ILE A 34 -7.45 -29.29 15.65
N GLU A 35 -8.46 -29.29 16.53
CA GLU A 35 -9.60 -30.20 16.45
C GLU A 35 -10.85 -29.42 16.01
N LEU A 36 -11.48 -29.88 14.93
CA LEU A 36 -12.67 -29.30 14.31
C LEU A 36 -13.73 -30.39 14.18
N ASP A 37 -14.95 -30.10 14.64
CA ASP A 37 -16.04 -31.06 14.58
C ASP A 37 -16.52 -31.28 13.14
N ASN A 38 -16.70 -32.54 12.75
CA ASN A 38 -17.17 -32.96 11.43
C ASN A 38 -16.30 -32.49 10.24
N VAL A 39 -15.03 -32.15 10.48
CA VAL A 39 -14.07 -31.78 9.43
C VAL A 39 -12.98 -32.84 9.33
N LYS A 40 -12.74 -33.35 8.12
CA LYS A 40 -11.63 -34.27 7.85
C LYS A 40 -10.38 -33.47 7.50
N LYS A 41 -9.32 -33.65 8.28
CA LYS A 41 -8.00 -33.06 8.01
C LYS A 41 -7.21 -33.95 7.04
N GLU A 42 -6.66 -33.34 6.01
CA GLU A 42 -5.81 -33.99 5.02
C GLU A 42 -4.57 -33.13 4.77
N THR A 43 -3.42 -33.76 4.52
CA THR A 43 -2.20 -33.05 4.15
C THR A 43 -1.92 -33.25 2.66
N LEU A 44 -1.62 -32.15 1.97
CA LEU A 44 -1.18 -32.14 0.59
C LEU A 44 0.33 -32.40 0.54
N ASN A 45 0.71 -33.58 0.04
CA ASN A 45 2.07 -34.04 -0.12
C ASN A 45 2.16 -35.04 -1.28
N ASN A 46 2.33 -34.53 -2.50
CA ASN A 46 2.40 -35.35 -3.73
C ASN A 46 1.24 -36.36 -3.88
N ASN A 47 0.05 -35.99 -3.40
CA ASN A 47 -1.15 -36.82 -3.37
C ASN A 47 -2.37 -36.09 -3.98
N GLU A 48 -2.13 -35.10 -4.84
CA GLU A 48 -3.10 -34.22 -5.48
C GLU A 48 -4.25 -35.03 -6.11
N PHE A 49 -3.91 -36.04 -6.92
CA PHE A 49 -4.91 -36.87 -7.59
C PHE A 49 -5.81 -37.61 -6.60
N SER A 50 -5.23 -38.18 -5.54
CA SER A 50 -5.95 -38.89 -4.50
C SER A 50 -6.88 -37.95 -3.73
N LEU A 51 -6.41 -36.75 -3.39
CA LEU A 51 -7.21 -35.72 -2.73
C LEU A 51 -8.36 -35.25 -3.62
N LYS A 52 -8.09 -34.99 -4.90
CA LYS A 52 -9.10 -34.60 -5.88
C LYS A 52 -10.21 -35.64 -5.99
N TYR A 53 -9.84 -36.93 -6.08
CA TYR A 53 -10.80 -38.02 -6.08
C TYR A 53 -11.59 -38.12 -4.77
N LEU A 54 -10.91 -37.99 -3.62
CA LEU A 54 -11.51 -38.03 -2.30
C LEU A 54 -12.59 -36.95 -2.13
N ILE A 55 -12.27 -35.72 -2.49
CA ILE A 55 -13.09 -34.52 -2.30
C ILE A 55 -14.25 -34.46 -3.29
N SER A 56 -14.02 -34.85 -4.55
CA SER A 56 -14.98 -34.67 -5.64
C SER A 56 -15.85 -35.90 -5.90
N ARG A 57 -15.39 -37.10 -5.55
CA ARG A 57 -16.09 -38.36 -5.86
C ARG A 57 -16.42 -39.20 -4.63
N LYS A 58 -15.44 -39.47 -3.78
CA LYS A 58 -15.63 -40.43 -2.67
C LYS A 58 -16.46 -39.85 -1.53
N HIS A 59 -16.26 -38.57 -1.20
CA HIS A 59 -16.95 -37.90 -0.10
C HIS A 59 -17.41 -36.48 -0.50
N PRO A 60 -18.41 -36.34 -1.40
CA PRO A 60 -18.83 -35.05 -1.96
C PRO A 60 -19.46 -34.10 -0.93
N GLU A 61 -20.08 -34.62 0.13
CA GLU A 61 -20.76 -33.83 1.17
C GLU A 61 -19.89 -33.59 2.42
N GLN A 62 -18.76 -34.28 2.54
CA GLN A 62 -17.88 -34.18 3.71
C GLN A 62 -17.11 -32.87 3.69
N LYS A 63 -16.92 -32.25 4.87
CA LYS A 63 -16.05 -31.08 5.04
C LYS A 63 -14.59 -31.48 5.13
N PHE A 64 -13.72 -30.72 4.47
CA PHE A 64 -12.28 -30.98 4.40
C PHE A 64 -11.45 -29.75 4.74
N LEU A 65 -10.42 -29.94 5.57
CA LEU A 65 -9.32 -29.01 5.74
C LEU A 65 -8.07 -29.64 5.12
N VAL A 66 -7.61 -29.09 3.98
CA VAL A 66 -6.46 -29.60 3.25
C VAL A 66 -5.27 -28.68 3.51
N TYR A 67 -4.22 -29.17 4.16
CA TYR A 67 -3.06 -28.35 4.55
C TYR A 67 -1.82 -28.63 3.69
N SER A 68 -1.08 -27.59 3.33
CA SER A 68 0.25 -27.71 2.71
C SER A 68 1.22 -26.71 3.33
N ASN A 69 2.41 -27.20 3.67
CA ASN A 69 3.55 -26.38 4.09
C ASN A 69 4.48 -26.02 2.91
N GLN A 70 4.05 -26.31 1.68
CA GLN A 70 4.76 -26.00 0.45
C GLN A 70 4.02 -24.88 -0.31
N PRO A 71 4.74 -24.07 -1.11
CA PRO A 71 4.11 -23.10 -1.98
C PRO A 71 3.18 -23.79 -2.97
N LYS A 72 2.05 -23.13 -3.24
CA LYS A 72 1.10 -23.56 -4.26
C LYS A 72 1.82 -23.61 -5.62
N ALA A 73 1.57 -24.69 -6.37
CA ALA A 73 2.07 -24.83 -7.73
C ALA A 73 1.47 -23.75 -8.65
N ASP A 74 2.23 -23.34 -9.67
CA ASP A 74 1.73 -22.46 -10.73
C ASP A 74 0.49 -23.05 -11.40
N ASP A 75 -0.40 -22.20 -11.92
CA ASP A 75 -1.69 -22.64 -12.49
C ASP A 75 -1.55 -23.77 -13.52
N ASN A 76 -0.53 -23.71 -14.37
CA ASN A 76 -0.29 -24.73 -15.41
C ASN A 76 0.13 -26.10 -14.86
N SER A 77 0.69 -26.14 -13.65
CA SER A 77 1.14 -27.37 -12.99
C SER A 77 0.29 -27.74 -11.78
N ASN A 78 -0.73 -26.94 -11.45
CA ASN A 78 -1.60 -27.16 -10.30
C ASN A 78 -2.77 -28.12 -10.63
N TRP A 79 -2.62 -29.38 -10.23
CA TRP A 79 -3.64 -30.43 -10.41
C TRP A 79 -4.95 -30.17 -9.65
N LEU A 80 -4.90 -29.34 -8.62
CA LEU A 80 -6.04 -28.99 -7.76
C LEU A 80 -6.66 -27.63 -8.14
N LEU A 81 -6.18 -26.97 -9.21
CA LEU A 81 -6.59 -25.61 -9.57
C LEU A 81 -8.11 -25.42 -9.63
N ASP A 82 -8.84 -26.38 -10.20
CA ASP A 82 -10.30 -26.37 -10.27
C ASP A 82 -10.95 -26.39 -8.87
N LEU A 83 -10.39 -27.14 -7.93
CA LEU A 83 -10.85 -27.16 -6.55
C LEU A 83 -10.43 -25.91 -5.78
N ASN A 84 -9.21 -25.41 -5.99
CA ASN A 84 -8.75 -24.14 -5.42
C ASN A 84 -9.64 -22.96 -5.84
N LEU A 85 -10.13 -22.97 -7.09
CA LEU A 85 -11.03 -21.93 -7.60
C LEU A 85 -12.48 -22.13 -7.13
N ALA A 86 -12.92 -23.37 -6.95
CA ALA A 86 -14.28 -23.68 -6.52
C ALA A 86 -14.50 -23.57 -5.00
N PHE A 87 -13.45 -23.67 -4.21
CA PHE A 87 -13.49 -23.71 -2.75
C PHE A 87 -12.61 -22.63 -2.11
N TYR A 88 -12.62 -22.56 -0.79
CA TYR A 88 -11.99 -21.45 -0.07
C TYR A 88 -10.50 -21.70 0.17
N GLU A 89 -9.68 -20.69 -0.08
CA GLU A 89 -8.26 -20.70 0.26
C GLU A 89 -8.03 -19.89 1.54
N PHE A 90 -7.55 -20.57 2.56
CA PHE A 90 -7.11 -20.04 3.83
C PHE A 90 -5.58 -20.04 3.88
N SER A 91 -5.01 -19.07 4.57
CA SER A 91 -3.60 -19.10 4.94
C SER A 91 -3.50 -18.42 6.30
N ALA A 92 -2.63 -18.96 7.15
CA ALA A 92 -2.41 -18.43 8.50
C ALA A 92 -1.22 -17.46 8.55
N ASP A 93 -0.69 -17.06 7.39
CA ASP A 93 0.25 -15.95 7.36
C ASP A 93 -0.41 -14.65 7.82
N LYS A 94 0.40 -13.76 8.39
CA LYS A 94 -0.09 -12.48 8.94
C LYS A 94 -0.82 -11.66 7.87
N ALA A 95 -0.42 -11.75 6.61
CA ALA A 95 -1.05 -11.02 5.52
C ALA A 95 -2.51 -11.47 5.33
N SER A 96 -2.77 -12.77 5.32
CA SER A 96 -4.10 -13.36 5.17
C SER A 96 -5.02 -13.03 6.36
N MET A 97 -4.46 -12.93 7.57
CA MET A 97 -5.20 -12.41 8.72
C MET A 97 -5.65 -10.95 8.51
N PHE A 98 -4.79 -10.10 7.93
CA PHE A 98 -5.15 -8.71 7.62
C PHE A 98 -6.14 -8.61 6.46
N ILE A 99 -6.03 -9.46 5.44
CA ILE A 99 -7.03 -9.56 4.34
C ILE A 99 -8.42 -9.78 4.94
N GLN A 100 -8.53 -10.73 5.86
CA GLN A 100 -9.80 -11.03 6.54
C GLN A 100 -10.25 -9.87 7.45
N GLU A 101 -9.35 -9.33 8.28
CA GLU A 101 -9.66 -8.26 9.25
C GLU A 101 -10.14 -6.96 8.58
N LEU A 102 -9.58 -6.65 7.41
CA LEU A 102 -9.90 -5.48 6.59
C LEU A 102 -10.97 -5.77 5.52
N SER A 103 -11.41 -7.03 5.40
CA SER A 103 -12.38 -7.47 4.38
C SER A 103 -11.94 -7.09 2.97
N LEU A 104 -10.63 -7.24 2.68
CA LEU A 104 -10.05 -6.96 1.38
C LEU A 104 -10.14 -8.19 0.45
N PRO A 105 -10.15 -7.98 -0.88
CA PRO A 105 -10.01 -9.08 -1.84
C PRO A 105 -8.66 -9.81 -1.69
N ILE A 106 -8.64 -11.12 -1.94
CA ILE A 106 -7.44 -11.96 -1.73
C ILE A 106 -6.27 -11.56 -2.64
N GLU A 107 -6.57 -10.92 -3.76
CA GLU A 107 -5.59 -10.37 -4.70
C GLU A 107 -4.69 -9.32 -4.03
N GLN A 108 -5.18 -8.64 -2.98
CA GLN A 108 -4.43 -7.64 -2.22
C GLN A 108 -3.39 -8.25 -1.27
N LYS A 109 -3.31 -9.59 -1.16
CA LYS A 109 -2.38 -10.27 -0.25
C LYS A 109 -0.93 -9.87 -0.52
N GLY A 110 -0.52 -9.78 -1.78
CA GLY A 110 0.84 -9.37 -2.16
C GLY A 110 1.20 -7.96 -1.69
N LEU A 111 0.24 -7.02 -1.73
CA LEU A 111 0.41 -5.67 -1.18
C LEU A 111 0.65 -5.72 0.34
N ILE A 112 -0.14 -6.51 1.07
CA ILE A 112 -0.01 -6.63 2.53
C ILE A 112 1.33 -7.25 2.91
N GLU A 113 1.76 -8.30 2.21
CA GLU A 113 3.08 -8.91 2.40
C GLU A 113 4.21 -7.91 2.16
N LYS A 114 4.14 -7.16 1.06
CA LYS A 114 5.13 -6.14 0.70
C LYS A 114 5.28 -5.06 1.78
N TYR A 115 4.18 -4.66 2.41
CA TYR A 115 4.16 -3.59 3.40
C TYR A 115 3.81 -4.07 4.83
N LEU A 116 4.21 -5.29 5.18
CA LEU A 116 3.83 -5.93 6.45
C LEU A 116 4.19 -5.09 7.70
N LYS A 117 5.25 -4.26 7.64
CA LYS A 117 5.60 -3.33 8.72
C LYS A 117 4.48 -2.34 9.05
N PHE A 118 3.79 -1.82 8.03
CA PHE A 118 2.62 -0.97 8.21
C PHE A 118 1.52 -1.74 8.94
N PHE A 119 1.17 -2.93 8.44
CA PHE A 119 0.07 -3.73 8.97
C PHE A 119 0.34 -4.27 10.39
N ASN A 120 1.60 -4.48 10.76
CA ASN A 120 1.95 -4.85 12.15
C ASN A 120 1.71 -3.71 13.16
N THR A 121 1.41 -2.49 12.70
CA THR A 121 1.12 -1.35 13.57
C THR A 121 -0.39 -1.17 13.73
N LYS A 122 -0.97 -1.73 14.81
CA LYS A 122 -2.43 -1.72 15.08
C LYS A 122 -3.10 -0.35 14.92
N GLY A 123 -2.44 0.71 15.38
CA GLY A 123 -2.96 2.08 15.25
C GLY A 123 -3.12 2.56 13.80
N LEU A 124 -2.22 2.14 12.90
CA LEU A 124 -2.30 2.46 11.47
C LEU A 124 -3.36 1.61 10.77
N VAL A 125 -3.47 0.33 11.14
CA VAL A 125 -4.49 -0.59 10.59
C VAL A 125 -5.90 -0.09 10.90
N ASN A 126 -6.14 0.35 12.14
CA ASN A 126 -7.45 0.90 12.54
C ASN A 126 -7.79 2.15 11.72
N LYS A 127 -6.86 3.10 11.59
CA LYS A 127 -7.05 4.30 10.77
C LYS A 127 -7.25 3.99 9.29
N LEU A 128 -6.56 2.96 8.77
CA LEU A 128 -6.75 2.51 7.38
C LEU A 128 -8.15 1.93 7.19
N LYS A 129 -8.61 1.10 8.12
CA LYS A 129 -9.94 0.48 8.09
C LYS A 129 -11.06 1.50 7.93
N ASP A 130 -10.95 2.64 8.63
CA ASP A 130 -11.94 3.73 8.54
C ASP A 130 -11.96 4.43 7.17
N LYS A 131 -10.88 4.33 6.40
CA LYS A 131 -10.75 4.95 5.07
C LYS A 131 -11.07 3.99 3.93
N LEU A 132 -11.00 2.67 4.12
CA LEU A 132 -11.20 1.69 3.06
C LEU A 132 -12.64 1.71 2.51
N ILE A 133 -12.77 1.55 1.21
CA ILE A 133 -14.06 1.36 0.52
C ILE A 133 -14.02 0.05 -0.27
N LYS A 134 -15.16 -0.39 -0.80
CA LYS A 134 -15.23 -1.63 -1.59
C LYS A 134 -14.53 -1.47 -2.94
N ASP A 135 -14.02 -2.60 -3.45
CA ASP A 135 -13.49 -2.76 -4.82
C ASP A 135 -12.35 -1.80 -5.19
N GLU A 136 -11.44 -1.55 -4.25
CA GLU A 136 -10.24 -0.74 -4.48
C GLU A 136 -9.10 -1.55 -5.08
N ASN A 137 -8.33 -0.89 -5.94
CA ASN A 137 -7.08 -1.44 -6.46
C ASN A 137 -5.89 -1.19 -5.51
N GLU A 138 -4.77 -1.85 -5.79
CA GLU A 138 -3.54 -1.75 -4.99
C GLU A 138 -3.05 -0.30 -4.82
N GLU A 139 -3.18 0.53 -5.86
CA GLU A 139 -2.73 1.92 -5.86
C GLU A 139 -3.59 2.79 -4.93
N GLN A 140 -4.91 2.62 -4.98
CA GLN A 140 -5.85 3.32 -4.12
C GLN A 140 -5.63 2.95 -2.64
N ILE A 141 -5.40 1.67 -2.35
CA ILE A 141 -5.06 1.21 -1.00
C ILE A 141 -3.71 1.81 -0.57
N GLY A 142 -2.70 1.80 -1.46
CA GLY A 142 -1.39 2.38 -1.19
C GLY A 142 -1.45 3.87 -0.87
N LEU A 143 -2.25 4.64 -1.60
CA LEU A 143 -2.52 6.06 -1.33
C LEU A 143 -3.19 6.26 0.04
N LYS A 144 -4.16 5.41 0.40
CA LYS A 144 -4.79 5.44 1.73
C LYS A 144 -3.78 5.14 2.83
N MET A 145 -2.93 4.14 2.65
CA MET A 145 -1.86 3.83 3.61
C MET A 145 -0.94 5.03 3.82
N LEU A 146 -0.47 5.68 2.74
CA LEU A 146 0.35 6.88 2.84
C LEU A 146 -0.39 8.02 3.54
N SER A 147 -1.68 8.23 3.24
CA SER A 147 -2.51 9.24 3.91
C SER A 147 -2.62 9.01 5.41
N VAL A 148 -2.70 7.75 5.86
CA VAL A 148 -2.71 7.40 7.28
C VAL A 148 -1.37 7.69 7.95
N VAL A 149 -0.25 7.38 7.28
CA VAL A 149 1.10 7.63 7.81
C VAL A 149 1.36 9.12 8.02
N VAL A 150 0.95 9.96 7.06
CA VAL A 150 1.16 11.42 7.16
C VAL A 150 0.05 12.15 7.92
N ASP A 151 -0.95 11.41 8.42
CA ASP A 151 -2.14 11.94 9.11
C ASP A 151 -2.90 12.97 8.24
N SER A 152 -3.20 12.56 7.01
CA SER A 152 -4.01 13.31 6.04
C SER A 152 -5.47 12.87 6.10
N ASP A 153 -6.36 13.87 6.09
CA ASP A 153 -7.82 13.65 6.01
C ASP A 153 -8.20 13.06 4.66
N GLU A 154 -7.57 13.54 3.59
CA GLU A 154 -7.77 13.09 2.21
C GLU A 154 -6.70 12.08 1.79
N SER A 155 -7.09 11.14 0.93
CA SER A 155 -6.19 10.08 0.44
C SER A 155 -5.55 10.38 -0.90
N GLU A 156 -5.79 11.54 -1.49
CA GLU A 156 -5.14 11.93 -2.75
C GLU A 156 -3.68 12.35 -2.52
N LEU A 157 -2.83 12.06 -3.51
CA LEU A 157 -1.39 12.36 -3.43
C LEU A 157 -1.08 13.83 -3.14
N GLU A 158 -1.92 14.74 -3.62
CA GLU A 158 -1.78 16.18 -3.42
C GLU A 158 -1.84 16.57 -1.93
N TYR A 159 -2.83 16.08 -1.19
CA TYR A 159 -2.97 16.35 0.24
C TYR A 159 -1.88 15.66 1.07
N ILE A 160 -1.43 14.49 0.64
CA ILE A 160 -0.27 13.80 1.23
C ILE A 160 0.98 14.68 1.12
N LEU A 161 1.23 15.25 -0.06
CA LEU A 161 2.35 16.17 -0.30
C LEU A 161 2.23 17.45 0.54
N PHE A 162 1.04 18.05 0.61
CA PHE A 162 0.83 19.23 1.46
C PHE A 162 1.15 18.97 2.93
N LYS A 163 0.79 17.79 3.46
CA LYS A 163 1.11 17.41 4.84
C LYS A 163 2.61 17.25 5.07
N LEU A 164 3.34 16.70 4.09
CA LEU A 164 4.80 16.57 4.15
C LEU A 164 5.49 17.93 4.05
N PHE A 165 5.11 18.76 3.07
CA PHE A 165 5.69 20.10 2.90
C PHE A 165 5.43 21.01 4.10
N ASN A 166 4.25 20.90 4.71
CA ASN A 166 3.94 21.64 5.93
C ASN A 166 4.82 21.23 7.13
N GLU A 167 5.23 19.97 7.22
CA GLU A 167 6.15 19.54 8.27
C GLU A 167 7.57 20.06 8.01
N GLU A 168 8.04 19.91 6.77
CA GLU A 168 9.33 20.42 6.29
C GLU A 168 9.47 21.94 6.49
N ALA A 169 8.37 22.69 6.35
CA ALA A 169 8.32 24.13 6.60
C ALA A 169 8.42 24.51 8.08
N LYS A 170 7.77 23.75 8.97
CA LYS A 170 7.58 24.15 10.39
C LYS A 170 8.73 23.76 11.31
N LYS A 171 9.34 22.61 11.09
CA LYS A 171 10.31 22.04 12.04
C LYS A 171 11.70 21.80 11.45
N ASP A 172 11.87 21.95 10.14
CA ASP A 172 13.05 21.42 9.42
C ASP A 172 13.30 19.92 9.71
N GLU A 173 12.23 19.23 10.12
CA GLU A 173 12.20 17.82 10.44
C GLU A 173 11.31 17.12 9.41
N ASN A 174 11.73 15.94 9.00
CA ASN A 174 11.01 15.09 8.05
C ASN A 174 10.38 13.90 8.79
N GLU A 175 9.82 14.09 9.99
CA GLU A 175 9.36 12.99 10.87
C GLU A 175 8.39 12.02 10.16
N LYS A 176 7.42 12.57 9.41
CA LYS A 176 6.46 11.78 8.62
C LYS A 176 7.12 11.06 7.48
N TYR A 177 7.99 11.73 6.74
CA TYR A 177 8.72 11.08 5.63
C TYR A 177 9.67 9.98 6.15
N GLN A 178 10.36 10.22 7.27
CA GLN A 178 11.15 9.21 7.97
C GLN A 178 10.28 8.04 8.45
N THR A 179 9.02 8.29 8.82
CA THR A 179 8.07 7.23 9.16
C THR A 179 7.69 6.40 7.92
N ILE A 180 7.46 7.04 6.76
CA ILE A 180 7.29 6.35 5.47
C ILE A 180 8.49 5.43 5.18
N GLU A 181 9.72 5.92 5.41
CA GLU A 181 10.95 5.13 5.22
C GLU A 181 11.03 3.96 6.21
N LYS A 182 10.77 4.19 7.51
CA LYS A 182 10.78 3.14 8.55
C LYS A 182 9.79 2.01 8.27
N LEU A 183 8.64 2.35 7.67
CA LEU A 183 7.60 1.40 7.26
C LEU A 183 7.86 0.72 5.91
N ASN A 184 9.02 0.93 5.29
CA ASN A 184 9.39 0.42 3.96
C ASN A 184 8.47 0.90 2.82
N MET A 185 7.85 2.07 2.95
CA MET A 185 6.90 2.61 1.97
C MET A 185 7.51 3.65 1.01
N LYS A 186 8.83 3.86 1.08
CA LYS A 186 9.56 4.83 0.23
C LYS A 186 9.35 4.59 -1.26
N ASN A 187 9.47 3.34 -1.72
CA ASN A 187 9.33 3.02 -3.14
C ASN A 187 7.91 3.30 -3.65
N LEU A 188 6.89 2.93 -2.88
CA LEU A 188 5.49 3.24 -3.20
C LEU A 188 5.28 4.75 -3.39
N PHE A 189 5.79 5.53 -2.45
CA PHE A 189 5.66 6.99 -2.48
C PHE A 189 6.27 7.60 -3.75
N TRP A 190 7.51 7.23 -4.08
CA TRP A 190 8.19 7.77 -5.27
C TRP A 190 7.64 7.21 -6.58
N GLU A 191 7.16 5.96 -6.62
CA GLU A 191 6.46 5.38 -7.77
C GLU A 191 5.18 6.18 -8.09
N LEU A 192 4.39 6.52 -7.07
CA LEU A 192 3.18 7.35 -7.23
C LEU A 192 3.51 8.77 -7.72
N ILE A 193 4.57 9.38 -7.19
CA ILE A 193 5.04 10.71 -7.64
C ILE A 193 5.53 10.66 -9.08
N ASN A 194 6.33 9.67 -9.45
CA ASN A 194 6.78 9.49 -10.83
C ASN A 194 5.59 9.25 -11.77
N LYS A 195 4.63 8.41 -11.36
CA LYS A 195 3.44 8.13 -12.16
C LYS A 195 2.61 9.40 -12.41
N LYS A 196 2.40 10.23 -11.38
CA LYS A 196 1.57 11.45 -11.47
C LYS A 196 2.31 12.62 -12.13
N TYR A 197 3.57 12.85 -11.78
CA TYR A 197 4.31 14.07 -12.14
C TYR A 197 5.49 13.84 -13.09
N THR A 198 5.76 12.60 -13.49
CA THR A 198 6.90 12.18 -14.33
C THR A 198 8.28 12.49 -13.74
N TYR A 199 8.36 12.66 -12.41
CA TYR A 199 9.60 12.92 -11.68
C TYR A 199 10.50 11.68 -11.65
N LYS A 200 11.75 11.85 -12.09
CA LYS A 200 12.76 10.79 -12.15
C LYS A 200 14.04 11.24 -11.47
N SER A 201 14.46 10.51 -10.44
CA SER A 201 15.73 10.74 -9.74
C SER A 201 16.26 9.41 -9.22
N GLU A 202 17.58 9.23 -9.26
CA GLU A 202 18.25 8.04 -8.70
C GLU A 202 18.21 8.03 -7.16
N ASN A 203 18.28 9.21 -6.54
CA ASN A 203 18.27 9.38 -5.09
C ASN A 203 17.27 10.50 -4.73
N PRO A 204 15.96 10.24 -4.86
CA PRO A 204 14.96 11.28 -4.69
C PRO A 204 14.88 11.75 -3.23
N THR A 205 14.85 13.07 -3.04
CA THR A 205 14.56 13.71 -1.76
C THR A 205 13.36 14.64 -1.89
N ILE A 206 12.67 14.89 -0.77
CA ILE A 206 11.54 15.83 -0.72
C ILE A 206 11.95 17.22 -1.19
N ASN A 207 13.13 17.69 -0.78
CA ASN A 207 13.65 19.01 -1.15
C ASN A 207 14.03 19.11 -2.64
N ASP A 208 14.63 18.08 -3.22
CA ASP A 208 14.93 18.08 -4.66
C ASP A 208 13.63 18.08 -5.49
N PHE A 209 12.64 17.28 -5.09
CA PHE A 209 11.33 17.27 -5.76
C PHE A 209 10.60 18.61 -5.65
N LEU A 210 10.65 19.25 -4.48
CA LEU A 210 10.10 20.60 -4.27
C LEU A 210 10.76 21.62 -5.20
N ILE A 211 12.10 21.63 -5.29
CA ILE A 211 12.83 22.53 -6.18
C ILE A 211 12.35 22.34 -7.62
N GLU A 212 12.24 21.10 -8.10
CA GLU A 212 11.75 20.81 -9.45
C GLU A 212 10.29 21.25 -9.67
N LEU A 213 9.42 21.16 -8.66
CA LEU A 213 8.05 21.67 -8.75
C LEU A 213 8.03 23.19 -8.97
N PHE A 214 8.80 23.95 -8.18
CA PHE A 214 8.88 25.40 -8.30
C PHE A 214 9.54 25.85 -9.61
N GLU A 215 10.64 25.20 -10.00
CA GLU A 215 11.30 25.44 -11.28
C GLU A 215 10.34 25.17 -12.44
N ASN A 216 9.65 24.02 -12.43
CA ASN A 216 8.70 23.67 -13.48
C ASN A 216 7.56 24.70 -13.62
N LYS A 217 7.00 25.18 -12.50
CA LYS A 217 5.99 26.24 -12.54
C LYS A 217 6.58 27.57 -13.03
N PHE A 218 7.75 27.97 -12.58
CA PHE A 218 8.36 29.23 -12.98
C PHE A 218 8.72 29.26 -14.47
N PHE A 219 9.47 28.25 -14.94
CA PHE A 219 9.84 28.17 -16.34
C PHE A 219 8.61 28.02 -17.25
N SER A 220 7.45 27.60 -16.71
CA SER A 220 6.20 27.53 -17.49
C SER A 220 5.66 28.87 -17.92
N SER A 221 6.03 29.93 -17.21
CA SER A 221 5.68 31.31 -17.54
C SER A 221 6.66 31.98 -18.51
N LEU A 222 7.78 31.34 -18.84
CA LEU A 222 8.83 31.93 -19.69
C LEU A 222 8.69 31.54 -21.16
N ALA A 223 9.22 32.39 -22.04
CA ALA A 223 9.16 32.23 -23.50
C ALA A 223 9.93 30.99 -24.01
N GLU A 224 11.01 30.60 -23.32
CA GLU A 224 11.78 29.38 -23.60
C GLU A 224 11.69 28.42 -22.42
N PRO A 225 10.68 27.55 -22.41
CA PRO A 225 10.47 26.69 -21.27
C PRO A 225 11.48 25.57 -21.13
N LYS A 226 11.93 25.38 -19.89
CA LYS A 226 12.73 24.23 -19.48
C LYS A 226 11.98 23.48 -18.39
N TYR A 227 11.40 22.33 -18.74
CA TYR A 227 10.60 21.52 -17.82
C TYR A 227 11.23 20.13 -17.66
N THR A 228 11.29 19.63 -16.42
CA THR A 228 11.57 18.21 -16.13
C THR A 228 10.28 17.45 -15.80
N LEU A 229 9.27 18.13 -15.25
CA LEU A 229 7.99 17.56 -14.84
C LEU A 229 6.86 17.88 -15.84
N ASN A 230 5.73 17.19 -15.70
CA ASN A 230 4.57 17.35 -16.59
C ASN A 230 3.66 18.55 -16.23
N ARG A 231 2.58 18.73 -16.99
CA ARG A 231 1.57 19.77 -16.74
C ARG A 231 0.81 19.59 -15.43
N GLU A 232 0.61 18.36 -14.96
CA GLU A 232 -0.05 18.12 -13.67
C GLU A 232 0.74 18.69 -12.50
N ALA A 233 2.07 18.65 -12.57
CA ALA A 233 2.93 19.30 -11.59
C ALA A 233 2.73 20.82 -11.55
N GLN A 234 2.52 21.45 -12.72
CA GLN A 234 2.24 22.89 -12.80
C GLN A 234 0.87 23.24 -12.20
N LEU A 235 -0.14 22.40 -12.46
CA LEU A 235 -1.47 22.54 -11.89
C LEU A 235 -1.45 22.33 -10.37
N PHE A 236 -0.72 21.34 -9.88
CA PHE A 236 -0.51 21.12 -8.44
C PHE A 236 0.03 22.37 -7.75
N VAL A 237 1.08 23.00 -8.30
CA VAL A 237 1.62 24.24 -7.72
C VAL A 237 0.60 25.38 -7.77
N SER A 238 -0.18 25.48 -8.84
CA SER A 238 -1.25 26.50 -8.97
C SER A 238 -2.35 26.30 -7.93
N HIS A 239 -2.83 25.07 -7.78
CA HIS A 239 -3.80 24.71 -6.75
C HIS A 239 -3.24 24.95 -5.35
N TRP A 240 -1.96 24.63 -5.11
CA TRP A 240 -1.32 24.88 -3.82
C TRP A 240 -1.31 26.38 -3.45
N MET A 241 -0.99 27.25 -4.41
CA MET A 241 -1.06 28.71 -4.23
C MET A 241 -2.49 29.18 -3.94
N GLU A 242 -3.51 28.61 -4.58
CA GLU A 242 -4.89 29.05 -4.42
C GLU A 242 -5.60 28.38 -3.22
N ASN A 243 -4.99 27.35 -2.63
CA ASN A 243 -5.61 26.59 -1.56
C ASN A 243 -5.63 27.35 -0.22
N ALA A 244 -6.82 27.72 0.25
CA ALA A 244 -7.00 28.47 1.49
C ALA A 244 -6.37 27.82 2.74
N LYS A 245 -6.27 26.48 2.79
CA LYS A 245 -5.69 25.74 3.92
C LYS A 245 -4.16 25.68 3.86
N TYR A 246 -3.59 25.67 2.64
CA TYR A 246 -2.17 25.36 2.42
C TYR A 246 -1.36 26.50 1.78
N HIS A 247 -1.97 27.64 1.44
CA HIS A 247 -1.26 28.80 0.89
C HIS A 247 -0.13 29.31 1.80
N LEU A 248 -0.35 29.41 3.12
CA LEU A 248 0.72 29.82 4.05
C LEU A 248 1.91 28.84 4.06
N VAL A 249 1.65 27.56 3.78
CA VAL A 249 2.71 26.56 3.64
C VAL A 249 3.48 26.81 2.35
N PHE A 250 2.79 27.16 1.27
CA PHE A 250 3.41 27.56 0.02
C PHE A 250 4.35 28.76 0.23
N GLU A 251 3.89 29.82 0.91
CA GLU A 251 4.72 31.01 1.18
C GLU A 251 5.98 30.65 1.97
N SER A 252 5.83 29.91 3.06
CA SER A 252 6.96 29.49 3.90
C SER A 252 7.96 28.61 3.14
N MET A 253 7.48 27.66 2.34
CA MET A 253 8.35 26.81 1.52
C MET A 253 9.04 27.59 0.40
N SER A 254 8.34 28.53 -0.21
CA SER A 254 8.87 29.42 -1.23
C SER A 254 10.03 30.26 -0.68
N GLU A 255 9.84 30.88 0.50
CA GLU A 255 10.91 31.59 1.20
C GLU A 255 12.10 30.68 1.55
N LYS A 256 11.84 29.49 2.10
CA LYS A 256 12.87 28.49 2.44
C LYS A 256 13.69 28.12 1.22
N ILE A 257 13.05 27.77 0.10
CA ILE A 257 13.74 27.38 -1.13
C ILE A 257 14.52 28.55 -1.72
N SER A 258 13.98 29.78 -1.66
CA SER A 258 14.71 30.99 -2.07
C SER A 258 16.01 31.20 -1.28
N SER A 259 16.12 30.66 -0.07
CA SER A 259 17.31 30.80 0.77
C SER A 259 18.41 29.77 0.43
N LEU A 260 18.06 28.67 -0.24
CA LEU A 260 18.98 27.57 -0.54
C LEU A 260 20.08 28.00 -1.53
N THR A 261 21.33 27.74 -1.16
CA THR A 261 22.53 28.10 -1.95
C THR A 261 22.67 27.34 -3.26
N ARG A 262 22.00 26.19 -3.40
CA ARG A 262 21.97 25.40 -4.64
C ARG A 262 21.08 26.01 -5.73
N PHE A 263 20.23 26.97 -5.36
CA PHE A 263 19.30 27.62 -6.27
C PHE A 263 20.02 28.71 -7.07
N ARG A 264 20.26 28.46 -8.37
CA ARG A 264 21.15 29.29 -9.21
C ARG A 264 20.45 30.42 -9.97
N ASP A 265 19.13 30.34 -10.17
CA ASP A 265 18.40 31.34 -10.93
C ASP A 265 17.93 32.50 -10.03
N GLU A 266 18.57 33.68 -10.18
CA GLU A 266 18.27 34.87 -9.39
C GLU A 266 16.86 35.44 -9.64
N LYS A 267 16.27 35.23 -10.83
CA LYS A 267 14.92 35.71 -11.14
C LYS A 267 13.87 34.88 -10.42
N LEU A 268 14.00 33.55 -10.48
CA LEU A 268 13.13 32.65 -9.72
C LEU A 268 13.32 32.86 -8.21
N ARG A 269 14.55 33.08 -7.75
CA ARG A 269 14.81 33.43 -6.35
C ARG A 269 14.10 34.72 -5.91
N GLY A 270 13.99 35.71 -6.80
CA GLY A 270 13.19 36.91 -6.60
C GLY A 270 11.69 36.61 -6.55
N CYS A 271 11.19 35.77 -7.46
CA CYS A 271 9.78 35.36 -7.49
C CYS A 271 9.38 34.59 -6.23
N LEU A 272 10.23 33.67 -5.77
CA LEU A 272 10.00 32.91 -4.54
C LEU A 272 9.92 33.80 -3.29
N LYS A 273 10.62 34.96 -3.27
CA LYS A 273 10.57 35.92 -2.16
C LYS A 273 9.33 36.82 -2.17
N SER A 274 8.62 36.89 -3.30
CA SER A 274 7.42 37.69 -3.46
C SER A 274 6.35 36.82 -4.10
N VAL A 275 5.58 36.11 -3.28
CA VAL A 275 4.53 35.18 -3.77
C VAL A 275 3.51 35.88 -4.69
N HIS A 276 3.35 37.20 -4.54
CA HIS A 276 2.52 38.05 -5.40
C HIS A 276 3.07 38.24 -6.83
N SER A 277 4.32 37.86 -7.10
CA SER A 277 4.95 37.94 -8.43
C SER A 277 4.78 36.68 -9.28
N TRP A 278 4.04 35.69 -8.77
CA TRP A 278 3.65 34.49 -9.50
C TRP A 278 2.33 34.66 -10.29
N GLN A 279 1.66 35.80 -10.13
CA GLN A 279 0.47 36.23 -10.90
C GLN A 279 0.88 36.98 -12.16
#